data_AF-A0A2T2VZN7-F1
#
_entry.id   AF-A0A2T2VZN7-F1
#
_cell.length_a   1.000
_cell.length_b   1.000
_cell.length_c   1.000
_cell.angle_alpha   90.00
_cell.angle_beta   90.00
_cell.angle_gamma   90.00
#
_symmetry.space_group_name_H-M   'P 1'
#
loop_
_entity.id
_entity.type
_entity.pdbx_description
1 polymer ?
#
loop_
_entity_poly.entity_id
_entity_poly.type
_entity_poly.pdbx_seq_one_letter_code
_entity_poly.pdbx_strand_id
1 'polypeptide(L)'
;MSLTTTLSTSTTAIQPTLESRLQVALEHARRLTALYGTDYIDVVLAWETVEELSTAHRCEATQSTAFDRYCSAYPDAPECRIYED
;
A
#
# COMPACT_ATOMS: atom_id res chain seq x y z
N MET A 1 -23.71 -3.86 40.24
CA MET A 1 -22.98 -4.58 39.18
C MET A 1 -23.68 -4.29 37.87
N SER A 2 -23.22 -3.26 37.14
CA SER A 2 -23.88 -2.82 35.92
C SER A 2 -23.04 -3.28 34.73
N LEU A 3 -23.58 -4.24 33.99
CA LEU A 3 -22.97 -4.77 32.78
C LEU A 3 -23.25 -3.78 31.63
N THR A 4 -22.30 -2.90 31.33
CA THR A 4 -22.35 -2.11 30.11
C THR A 4 -21.88 -2.98 28.95
N THR A 5 -22.85 -3.58 28.26
CA THR A 5 -22.68 -4.21 26.96
C THR A 5 -22.14 -3.19 25.97
N THR A 6 -20.84 -3.27 25.65
CA THR A 6 -20.25 -2.54 24.54
C THR A 6 -20.71 -3.21 23.24
N LEU A 7 -21.73 -2.61 22.63
CA LEU A 7 -22.20 -2.97 21.30
C LEU A 7 -21.02 -2.79 20.32
N SER A 8 -20.48 -3.89 19.81
CA SER A 8 -19.53 -3.88 18.69
C SER A 8 -20.27 -3.40 17.44
N THR A 9 -20.23 -2.10 17.20
CA THR A 9 -20.61 -1.52 15.93
C THR A 9 -19.57 -1.95 14.90
N SER A 10 -19.91 -2.98 14.12
CA SER A 10 -19.22 -3.34 12.88
C SER A 10 -19.44 -2.22 11.85
N THR A 11 -18.81 -1.08 12.07
CA THR A 11 -18.74 -0.01 11.07
C THR A 11 -17.91 -0.57 9.92
N THR A 12 -18.57 -0.99 8.84
CA THR A 12 -17.92 -1.16 7.54
C THR A 12 -17.52 0.24 7.08
N ALA A 13 -16.42 0.75 7.62
CA ALA A 13 -15.82 1.99 7.16
C ALA A 13 -15.31 1.71 5.76
N ILE A 14 -15.86 2.39 4.76
CA ILE A 14 -15.33 2.44 3.42
C ILE A 14 -13.95 3.09 3.53
N GLN A 15 -12.92 2.28 3.77
CA GLN A 15 -11.53 2.74 3.78
C GLN A 15 -11.17 3.09 2.33
N PRO A 16 -10.59 4.27 2.06
CA PRO A 16 -10.18 4.63 0.72
C PRO A 16 -9.12 3.65 0.22
N THR A 17 -9.23 3.24 -1.05
CA THR A 17 -8.25 2.38 -1.69
C THR A 17 -6.87 3.05 -1.70
N LEU A 18 -5.81 2.25 -1.80
CA LEU A 18 -4.45 2.78 -1.88
C LEU A 18 -4.28 3.76 -3.06
N GLU A 19 -4.90 3.44 -4.21
CA GLU A 19 -4.96 4.33 -5.37
C GLU A 19 -5.65 5.67 -5.07
N SER A 20 -6.81 5.63 -4.39
CA SER A 20 -7.51 6.85 -3.98
C SER A 20 -6.66 7.71 -3.05
N ARG A 21 -5.96 7.09 -2.10
CA ARG A 21 -5.03 7.78 -1.20
C ARG A 21 -3.85 8.40 -1.95
N LEU A 22 -3.30 7.71 -2.94
CA LEU A 22 -2.21 8.21 -3.78
C LEU A 22 -2.65 9.44 -4.59
N GLN A 23 -3.85 9.42 -5.16
CA GLN A 23 -4.40 10.56 -5.90
C GLN A 23 -4.56 11.80 -5.01
N VAL A 24 -5.06 11.63 -3.78
CA VAL A 24 -5.19 12.71 -2.80
C VAL A 24 -3.81 13.26 -2.41
N ALA A 25 -2.84 12.39 -2.13
CA ALA A 25 -1.48 12.80 -1.79
C ALA A 25 -0.81 13.58 -2.93
N LEU A 26 -1.01 13.17 -4.19
CA LEU A 26 -0.50 13.87 -5.36
C LEU A 26 -1.08 15.29 -5.50
N GLU A 27 -2.40 15.41 -5.37
CA GLU A 27 -3.06 16.72 -5.42
C GLU A 27 -2.58 17.64 -4.29
N HIS A 28 -2.42 17.08 -3.08
CA HIS A 28 -1.89 17.81 -1.94
C HIS A 28 -0.45 18.30 -2.15
N ALA A 29 0.45 17.42 -2.59
CA ALA A 29 1.85 17.76 -2.86
C ALA A 29 1.97 18.83 -3.95
N ARG A 30 1.20 18.72 -5.04
CA ARG A 30 1.15 19.73 -6.11
C ARG A 30 0.66 21.08 -5.60
N ARG A 31 -0.40 21.10 -4.79
CA ARG A 31 -0.93 22.34 -4.21
C ARG A 31 0.07 23.01 -3.28
N LEU A 32 0.72 22.26 -2.41
CA LEU A 32 1.75 22.81 -1.53
C LEU A 32 2.94 23.35 -2.34
N THR A 33 3.39 22.62 -3.36
CA THR A 33 4.46 23.09 -4.26
C THR A 33 4.08 24.40 -4.95
N ALA A 34 2.83 24.53 -5.40
CA ALA A 34 2.34 25.77 -6.03
C ALA A 34 2.23 26.95 -5.06
N LEU A 35 1.95 26.69 -3.77
CA LEU A 35 1.80 27.72 -2.73
C LEU A 35 3.14 28.18 -2.14
N TYR A 36 4.05 27.24 -1.89
CA TYR A 36 5.25 27.48 -1.08
C TYR A 36 6.58 27.28 -1.84
N GLY A 37 6.53 26.83 -3.10
CA GLY A 37 7.72 26.44 -3.85
C GLY A 37 8.28 25.09 -3.40
N THR A 38 9.50 24.74 -3.83
CA THR A 38 10.10 23.42 -3.56
C THR A 38 10.91 23.35 -2.28
N ASP A 39 11.33 24.49 -1.74
CA ASP A 39 12.34 24.55 -0.67
C ASP A 39 11.74 24.44 0.73
N TYR A 40 10.41 24.37 0.82
CA TYR A 40 9.69 24.33 2.07
C TYR A 40 9.54 22.88 2.57
N ILE A 41 9.78 22.66 3.88
CA ILE A 41 9.80 21.32 4.46
C ILE A 41 8.48 20.55 4.27
N ASP A 42 7.34 21.24 4.37
CA ASP A 42 6.04 20.58 4.19
C ASP A 42 5.83 20.10 2.75
N VAL A 43 6.46 20.74 1.76
CA VAL A 43 6.42 20.32 0.36
C VAL A 43 7.23 19.05 0.17
N VAL A 44 8.43 19.01 0.76
CA VAL A 44 9.29 17.81 0.76
C VAL A 44 8.53 16.64 1.40
N LEU A 45 7.98 16.82 2.61
CA LEU A 45 7.22 15.77 3.31
C LEU A 45 5.99 15.29 2.53
N ALA A 46 5.31 16.19 1.81
CA ALA A 46 4.18 15.80 0.97
C ALA A 46 4.60 14.93 -0.22
N TRP A 47 5.76 15.20 -0.83
CA TRP A 47 6.31 14.36 -1.89
C TRP A 47 6.86 13.02 -1.36
N GLU A 48 7.49 13.00 -0.19
CA GLU A 48 7.89 11.74 0.49
C GLU A 48 6.67 10.83 0.74
N THR A 49 5.54 11.42 1.15
CA THR A 49 4.29 10.67 1.32
C THR A 49 3.79 10.06 0.00
N VAL A 50 3.93 10.77 -1.13
CA VAL A 50 3.58 10.25 -2.45
C VAL A 50 4.49 9.09 -2.83
N GLU A 51 5.80 9.20 -2.59
CA GLU A 51 6.78 8.15 -2.89
C GLU A 51 6.46 6.87 -2.12
N GLU A 52 6.22 6.96 -0.81
CA GLU A 52 5.87 5.82 0.03
C GLU A 52 4.59 5.13 -0.46
N LEU A 53 3.54 5.90 -0.73
CA LEU A 53 2.28 5.35 -1.24
C LEU A 53 2.43 4.71 -2.63
N SER A 54 3.26 5.29 -3.50
CA SER A 54 3.54 4.73 -4.82
C SER A 54 4.31 3.42 -4.74
N THR A 55 5.22 3.30 -3.78
CA THR A 55 6.00 2.09 -3.52
C THR A 55 5.11 0.99 -2.99
N ALA A 56 4.26 1.29 -2.00
CA ALA A 56 3.25 0.35 -1.52
C ALA A 56 2.34 -0.13 -2.66
N HIS A 57 1.91 0.77 -3.55
CA HIS A 57 1.05 0.43 -4.68
C HIS A 57 1.74 -0.50 -5.68
N ARG A 58 3.02 -0.26 -5.97
CA ARG A 58 3.82 -1.16 -6.81
C ARG A 58 4.03 -2.51 -6.15
N CYS A 59 4.27 -2.56 -4.85
CA CYS A 59 4.40 -3.81 -4.10
C CYS A 59 3.12 -4.64 -4.13
N GLU A 60 1.95 -4.01 -3.97
CA GLU A 60 0.65 -4.69 -4.12
C GLU A 60 0.43 -5.21 -5.55
N ALA A 61 0.95 -4.50 -6.57
CA ALA A 61 0.85 -4.91 -7.97
C ALA A 61 1.82 -6.06 -8.33
N THR A 62 2.98 -6.15 -7.67
CA THR A 62 3.87 -7.32 -7.75
C THR A 62 3.32 -8.48 -6.93
N GLN A 63 2.17 -9.00 -7.35
CA GLN A 63 1.68 -10.28 -6.85
C GLN A 63 2.54 -11.41 -7.41
N SER A 64 2.67 -12.50 -6.65
CA SER A 64 3.36 -13.72 -7.09
C SER A 64 2.87 -14.13 -8.48
N THR A 65 3.82 -14.35 -9.39
CA THR A 65 3.51 -14.76 -10.76
C THR A 65 2.75 -16.07 -10.75
N ALA A 66 2.10 -16.43 -11.86
CA ALA A 66 1.48 -17.75 -11.98
C ALA A 66 2.48 -18.88 -11.72
N PHE A 67 3.74 -18.68 -12.12
CA PHE A 67 4.84 -19.60 -11.87
C PHE A 67 5.20 -19.68 -10.38
N ASP A 68 5.38 -18.55 -9.69
CA ASP A 68 5.68 -18.52 -8.25
C ASP A 68 4.57 -19.21 -7.44
N ARG A 69 3.30 -18.95 -7.79
CA ARG A 69 2.15 -19.59 -7.15
C ARG A 69 2.12 -21.10 -7.42
N TYR A 70 2.44 -21.52 -8.64
CA TYR A 70 2.51 -22.94 -9.00
C TYR A 70 3.63 -23.65 -8.23
N CYS A 71 4.84 -23.09 -8.21
CA CYS A 71 5.97 -23.68 -7.49
C CYS A 71 5.80 -23.66 -5.97
N SER A 72 5.10 -22.66 -5.42
CA SER A 72 4.73 -22.66 -3.99
C SER A 72 3.76 -23.78 -3.64
N ALA A 73 2.85 -24.15 -4.55
CA ALA A 73 1.88 -25.23 -4.35
C ALA A 73 2.45 -26.62 -4.67
N TYR A 74 3.42 -26.70 -5.60
CA TYR A 74 4.02 -27.94 -6.10
C TYR A 74 5.54 -27.86 -6.12
N PRO A 75 6.21 -27.85 -4.96
CA PRO A 75 7.67 -27.68 -4.88
C PRO A 75 8.45 -28.81 -5.58
N ASP A 76 7.88 -30.03 -5.65
CA ASP A 76 8.52 -31.19 -6.26
C ASP A 76 8.34 -31.28 -7.78
N ALA A 77 7.56 -30.37 -8.38
CA ALA A 77 7.38 -30.31 -9.83
C ALA A 77 8.73 -30.10 -10.53
N PRO A 78 8.98 -30.75 -11.68
CA PRO A 78 10.29 -30.70 -12.33
C PRO A 78 10.74 -29.27 -12.69
N GLU A 79 9.79 -28.36 -12.94
CA GLU A 79 10.06 -26.94 -13.21
C GLU A 79 10.40 -26.11 -11.96
N CYS A 80 10.15 -26.63 -10.75
CA CYS A 80 10.21 -25.90 -9.48
C CYS A 80 11.29 -26.40 -8.51
N ARG A 81 12.00 -27.48 -8.86
CA ARG A 81 13.04 -28.06 -8.00
C ARG A 81 14.24 -27.12 -7.91
N ILE A 82 14.53 -26.69 -6.70
CA ILE A 82 15.75 -25.94 -6.37
C ILE A 82 16.70 -26.93 -5.67
N TYR A 83 17.94 -27.00 -6.17
CA TYR A 83 19.01 -27.80 -5.57
C TYR A 83 19.99 -26.85 -4.89
N GLU A 84 20.35 -27.12 -3.64
CA GLU A 84 21.44 -26.43 -2.95
C GLU A 84 22.77 -26.86 -3.61
N ASP A 85 23.67 -25.91 -3.89
CA ASP A 85 25.03 -26.16 -4.41
C ASP A 85 25.98 -26.74 -3.33
#